data_AF-A0AAD7MSA8-F1
#
_entry.id   AF-A0AAD7MSA8-F1
#
_cell.length_a   1.000
_cell.length_b   1.000
_cell.length_c   1.000
_cell.angle_alpha   90.00
_cell.angle_beta   90.00
_cell.angle_gamma   90.00
#
_symmetry.space_group_name_H-M   'P 1'
#
loop_
_entity.id
_entity.type
_entity.pdbx_description
1 polymer ?
#
loop_
_entity_poly.entity_id
_entity_poly.type
_entity_poly.pdbx_seq_one_letter_code
_entity_poly.pdbx_strand_id
1 'polypeptide(L)'
;MEAKEKLGIYKALQFIGDVHLMQNDEISAVSLFTVALDGFTYMDVHRSRAECIIRLGDIAKKNGDLLKALELWETAKPLFECSSQAKRVQDIDERVGSISAETKEQHRKNLAQSAELDVPTRKVEEVDSDTEELGLEEERIKLIVA
;
A
#
# COMPACT_ATOMS: atom_id res chain seq x y z
N MET A 1 -1.96 22.97 -14.43
CA MET A 1 -1.02 21.92 -14.85
C MET A 1 -1.83 20.73 -15.31
N GLU A 2 -1.73 20.40 -16.59
CA GLU A 2 -2.44 19.30 -17.24
C GLU A 2 -1.95 17.95 -16.70
N ALA A 3 -2.80 16.92 -16.75
CA ALA A 3 -2.46 15.57 -16.26
C ALA A 3 -1.19 15.01 -16.94
N LYS A 4 -1.00 15.30 -18.23
CA LYS A 4 0.19 14.88 -18.99
C LYS A 4 1.48 15.50 -18.45
N GLU A 5 1.44 16.77 -18.05
CA GLU A 5 2.60 17.47 -17.48
C GLU A 5 2.97 16.86 -16.12
N LYS A 6 1.97 16.61 -15.26
CA LYS A 6 2.17 15.94 -13.97
C LYS A 6 2.80 14.55 -14.14
N LEU A 7 2.29 13.75 -15.09
CA LEU A 7 2.86 12.44 -15.40
C LEU A 7 4.33 12.54 -15.82
N GLY A 8 4.66 13.53 -16.64
CA GLY A 8 6.04 13.81 -17.06
C GLY A 8 6.95 14.13 -15.88
N ILE A 9 6.49 14.97 -14.95
CA ILE A 9 7.24 15.33 -13.74
C ILE A 9 7.53 14.10 -12.89
N TYR A 10 6.52 13.27 -12.59
CA TYR A 10 6.74 12.08 -11.74
C TYR A 10 7.66 11.05 -12.40
N LYS A 11 7.58 10.89 -13.73
CA LYS A 11 8.55 10.06 -14.47
C LYS A 11 9.96 10.63 -14.39
N ALA A 12 10.12 11.95 -14.53
CA ALA A 12 11.41 12.58 -14.38
C ALA A 12 11.99 12.36 -12.98
N LEU A 13 11.17 12.52 -11.93
CA LEU A 13 11.59 12.26 -10.55
C LEU A 13 12.03 10.80 -10.34
N GLN A 14 11.28 9.84 -10.87
CA GLN A 14 11.67 8.42 -10.85
C GLN A 14 13.03 8.19 -11.52
N PHE A 15 13.25 8.74 -12.72
CA PHE A 15 14.54 8.60 -13.40
C PHE A 15 15.70 9.29 -12.68
N ILE A 16 15.47 10.45 -12.09
CA ILE A 16 16.50 11.14 -11.28
C ILE A 16 16.82 10.29 -10.04
N GLY A 17 15.81 9.67 -9.42
CA GLY A 17 16.00 8.72 -8.33
C GLY A 17 16.90 7.55 -8.73
N ASP A 18 16.69 6.96 -9.91
CA ASP A 18 17.56 5.92 -10.47
C ASP A 18 19.01 6.41 -10.64
N VAL A 19 19.20 7.67 -11.09
CA VAL A 19 20.55 8.28 -11.20
C VAL A 19 21.22 8.41 -9.83
N HIS A 20 20.51 8.87 -8.81
CA HIS A 20 21.05 8.95 -7.45
C HIS A 20 21.42 7.56 -6.91
N LEU A 21 20.64 6.51 -7.20
CA LEU A 21 21.02 5.14 -6.85
C LEU A 21 22.33 4.70 -7.51
N MET A 22 22.51 5.00 -8.80
CA MET A 22 23.77 4.71 -9.50
C MET A 22 24.97 5.45 -8.88
N GLN A 23 24.72 6.58 -8.23
CA GLN A 23 25.72 7.37 -7.50
C GLN A 23 25.89 6.94 -6.03
N ASN A 24 25.18 5.89 -5.59
CA ASN A 24 25.09 5.46 -4.18
C ASN A 24 24.51 6.52 -3.22
N ASP A 25 23.78 7.50 -3.74
CA ASP A 25 23.02 8.46 -2.93
C ASP A 25 21.60 7.92 -2.67
N GLU A 26 21.51 7.02 -1.70
CA GLU A 26 20.26 6.35 -1.36
C GLU A 26 19.24 7.28 -0.72
N ILE A 27 19.69 8.30 0.04
CA ILE A 27 18.79 9.23 0.73
C ILE A 27 18.00 10.04 -0.29
N SER A 28 18.69 10.63 -1.27
CA SER A 28 18.03 11.38 -2.33
C SER A 28 17.16 10.46 -3.19
N ALA A 29 17.64 9.26 -3.51
CA ALA A 29 16.87 8.30 -4.29
C ALA A 29 15.56 7.91 -3.61
N VAL A 30 15.59 7.55 -2.31
CA VAL A 30 14.38 7.24 -1.52
C VAL A 30 13.42 8.42 -1.54
N SER A 31 13.90 9.64 -1.31
CA SER A 31 13.05 10.83 -1.34
C SER A 31 12.36 11.01 -2.70
N LEU A 32 13.09 10.84 -3.79
CA LEU A 32 12.57 11.02 -5.15
C LEU A 32 11.58 9.91 -5.53
N PHE A 33 11.87 8.65 -5.19
CA PHE A 33 10.96 7.55 -5.44
C PHE A 33 9.67 7.67 -4.64
N THR A 34 9.71 8.15 -3.40
CA THR A 34 8.51 8.39 -2.58
C THR A 34 7.62 9.47 -3.21
N VAL A 35 8.19 10.60 -3.62
CA VAL A 35 7.40 11.66 -4.29
C VAL A 35 6.81 11.17 -5.61
N ALA A 36 7.59 10.43 -6.41
CA ALA A 36 7.09 9.84 -7.65
C ALA A 36 6.00 8.79 -7.39
N LEU A 37 6.15 7.98 -6.33
CA LEU A 37 5.20 6.96 -5.91
C LEU A 37 3.85 7.58 -5.54
N ASP A 38 3.84 8.65 -4.74
CA ASP A 38 2.62 9.37 -4.37
C ASP A 38 1.93 9.94 -5.61
N GLY A 39 2.72 10.53 -6.52
CA GLY A 39 2.23 11.05 -7.80
C GLY A 39 1.58 9.98 -8.67
N PHE A 40 2.23 8.83 -8.86
CA PHE A 40 1.67 7.71 -9.63
C PHE A 40 0.48 7.05 -8.94
N THR A 41 0.43 7.07 -7.61
CA THR A 41 -0.73 6.58 -6.84
C THR A 41 -1.93 7.49 -7.06
N TYR A 42 -1.76 8.80 -6.96
CA TYR A 42 -2.81 9.78 -7.23
C TYR A 42 -3.35 9.70 -8.66
N MET A 43 -2.48 9.39 -9.63
CA MET A 43 -2.82 9.28 -11.05
C MET A 43 -3.21 7.87 -11.51
N ASP A 44 -3.24 6.91 -10.59
CA ASP A 44 -3.52 5.49 -10.84
C ASP A 44 -2.64 4.82 -11.93
N VAL A 45 -1.35 5.16 -11.96
CA VAL A 45 -0.38 4.63 -12.93
C VAL A 45 0.33 3.42 -12.34
N HIS A 46 -0.34 2.27 -12.36
CA HIS A 46 0.11 1.03 -11.71
C HIS A 46 1.56 0.63 -12.03
N ARG A 47 1.95 0.58 -13.31
CA ARG A 47 3.31 0.17 -13.71
C ARG A 47 4.40 1.04 -13.09
N SER A 48 4.22 2.36 -13.12
CA SER A 48 5.23 3.29 -12.61
C SER A 48 5.24 3.31 -11.08
N ARG A 49 4.07 3.17 -10.45
CA ARG A 49 3.92 2.95 -9.00
C ARG A 49 4.72 1.73 -8.55
N ALA A 50 4.55 0.60 -9.25
CA ALA A 50 5.25 -0.65 -8.98
C ALA A 50 6.77 -0.52 -9.09
N GLU A 51 7.27 0.19 -10.11
CA GLU A 51 8.72 0.38 -10.29
C GLU A 51 9.33 1.20 -9.14
N CYS A 52 8.66 2.26 -8.65
CA CYS A 52 9.11 2.98 -7.45
C CYS A 52 9.19 2.05 -6.23
N ILE A 53 8.16 1.22 -6.03
CA ILE A 53 8.10 0.29 -4.90
C ILE A 53 9.24 -0.75 -4.98
N ILE A 54 9.54 -1.29 -6.17
CA ILE A 54 10.67 -2.22 -6.36
C ILE A 54 11.99 -1.55 -6.00
N ARG A 55 12.21 -0.32 -6.47
CA ARG A 55 13.45 0.43 -6.16
C ARG A 55 13.59 0.66 -4.66
N LEU A 56 12.52 1.05 -3.97
CA LEU A 56 12.50 1.18 -2.51
C LEU A 56 12.81 -0.15 -1.81
N GLY A 57 12.27 -1.27 -2.30
CA GLY A 57 12.55 -2.60 -1.78
C GLY A 57 14.01 -3.05 -2.01
N ASP A 58 14.56 -2.76 -3.18
CA ASP A 58 15.96 -3.04 -3.52
C ASP A 58 16.92 -2.24 -2.60
N ILE A 59 16.58 -0.99 -2.27
CA ILE A 59 17.31 -0.16 -1.29
C ILE A 59 17.19 -0.75 0.12
N ALA A 60 15.98 -1.12 0.56
CA ALA A 60 15.75 -1.73 1.87
C ALA A 60 16.60 -3.00 2.04
N LYS A 61 16.62 -3.87 1.01
CA LYS A 61 17.47 -5.06 0.98
C LYS A 61 18.95 -4.70 1.12
N LYS A 62 19.44 -3.70 0.37
CA LYS A 62 20.84 -3.25 0.42
C LYS A 62 21.22 -2.75 1.82
N ASN A 63 20.29 -2.13 2.52
CA ASN A 63 20.44 -1.68 3.91
C ASN A 63 20.23 -2.78 4.95
N GLY A 64 20.00 -4.04 4.54
CA GLY A 64 19.83 -5.19 5.42
C GLY A 64 18.41 -5.39 5.95
N ASP A 65 17.46 -4.54 5.57
CA ASP A 65 16.05 -4.68 5.97
C ASP A 65 15.31 -5.60 4.98
N LEU A 66 15.50 -6.90 5.18
CA LEU A 66 14.91 -7.94 4.34
C LEU A 66 13.39 -8.06 4.51
N LEU A 67 12.86 -7.75 5.70
CA LEU A 67 11.41 -7.76 5.95
C LEU A 67 10.73 -6.65 5.18
N LYS A 68 11.27 -5.42 5.24
CA LYS A 68 10.72 -4.30 4.48
C LYS A 68 10.85 -4.51 2.98
N ALA A 69 11.95 -5.10 2.52
CA ALA A 69 12.12 -5.47 1.11
C ALA A 69 11.03 -6.45 0.63
N LEU A 70 10.73 -7.50 1.40
CA LEU A 70 9.67 -8.45 1.09
C LEU A 70 8.29 -7.77 1.00
N GLU A 71 7.94 -6.97 2.00
CA GLU A 71 6.68 -6.22 2.03
C GLU A 71 6.51 -5.35 0.77
N LEU A 72 7.57 -4.62 0.38
CA LEU A 72 7.55 -3.77 -0.80
C LEU A 72 7.43 -4.59 -2.08
N TRP A 73 8.21 -5.66 -2.25
CA TRP A 73 8.14 -6.49 -3.45
C TRP A 73 6.79 -7.19 -3.62
N GLU A 74 6.20 -7.70 -2.54
CA GLU A 74 4.86 -8.29 -2.57
C GLU A 74 3.79 -7.25 -2.88
N THR A 75 3.95 -6.01 -2.40
CA THR A 75 3.06 -4.89 -2.75
C THR A 75 3.17 -4.50 -4.24
N ALA A 76 4.36 -4.60 -4.84
CA ALA A 76 4.59 -4.27 -6.25
C ALA A 76 4.03 -5.33 -7.21
N LYS A 77 3.98 -6.60 -6.80
CA LYS A 77 3.56 -7.72 -7.66
C LYS A 77 2.17 -7.54 -8.29
N PRO A 78 1.08 -7.29 -7.54
CA PRO A 78 -0.25 -7.14 -8.14
C PRO A 78 -0.32 -5.93 -9.09
N LEU A 79 0.45 -4.88 -8.86
CA LEU A 79 0.49 -3.70 -9.74
C LEU A 79 1.09 -4.03 -11.12
N PHE A 80 2.09 -4.92 -11.17
CA PHE A 80 2.63 -5.41 -12.43
C PHE A 80 1.70 -6.39 -13.12
N GLU A 81 0.98 -7.22 -12.38
CA GLU A 81 -0.07 -8.10 -12.92
C GLU A 81 -1.18 -7.28 -13.58
N CYS A 82 -1.71 -6.25 -12.91
CA CYS A 82 -2.69 -5.32 -13.48
C CYS A 82 -2.18 -4.59 -14.74
N SER A 83 -0.86 -4.40 -14.84
CA SER A 83 -0.21 -3.75 -15.99
C SER A 83 0.24 -4.74 -17.09
N SER A 84 -0.12 -6.02 -17.00
CA SER A 84 0.32 -7.09 -17.93
C SER A 84 1.84 -7.25 -18.04
N GLN A 85 2.58 -6.96 -16.97
CA GLN A 85 4.05 -6.97 -16.92
C GLN A 85 4.60 -8.31 -16.41
N ALA A 86 4.31 -9.42 -17.10
CA ALA A 86 4.67 -10.77 -16.66
C ALA A 86 6.16 -10.97 -16.32
N LYS A 87 7.06 -10.38 -17.13
CA LYS A 87 8.50 -10.43 -16.85
C LYS A 87 8.87 -9.79 -15.50
N ARG A 88 8.23 -8.67 -15.15
CA ARG A 88 8.49 -7.98 -13.88
C ARG A 88 7.97 -8.78 -12.69
N VAL A 89 6.88 -9.53 -12.86
CA VAL A 89 6.37 -10.46 -11.84
C VAL A 89 7.38 -11.57 -11.59
N GLN A 90 7.95 -12.15 -12.66
CA GLN A 90 9.03 -13.14 -12.53
C GLN A 90 10.25 -12.55 -11.82
N ASP A 91 10.67 -11.34 -12.18
CA ASP A 91 11.80 -10.65 -11.53
C ASP A 91 11.55 -10.43 -10.01
N ILE A 92 10.29 -10.30 -9.57
CA ILE A 92 9.90 -10.23 -8.17
C ILE A 92 10.02 -11.62 -7.51
N ASP A 93 9.50 -12.65 -8.16
CA ASP A 93 9.55 -14.02 -7.64
C ASP A 93 11.00 -14.48 -7.45
N GLU A 94 11.91 -14.10 -8.35
CA GLU A 94 13.35 -14.33 -8.22
C GLU A 94 13.95 -13.58 -7.02
N ARG A 95 13.56 -12.31 -6.81
CA ARG A 95 14.00 -11.51 -5.65
C ARG A 95 13.55 -12.16 -4.33
N VAL A 96 12.27 -12.52 -4.21
CA VAL A 96 11.70 -13.19 -3.03
C VAL A 96 12.33 -14.56 -2.83
N GLY A 97 12.62 -15.28 -3.91
CA GLY A 97 13.35 -16.55 -3.91
C GLY A 97 14.74 -16.43 -3.30
N SER A 98 15.42 -15.30 -3.51
CA SER A 98 16.76 -15.03 -2.95
C SER A 98 16.79 -14.79 -1.43
N ILE A 99 15.62 -14.56 -0.81
CA ILE A 99 15.51 -14.33 0.63
C ILE A 99 15.37 -15.65 1.39
N SER A 100 15.96 -15.70 2.59
CA SER A 100 15.93 -16.87 3.48
C SER A 100 14.49 -17.30 3.80
N ALA A 101 14.28 -18.60 4.00
CA ALA A 101 12.98 -19.14 4.39
C ALA A 101 12.50 -18.59 5.75
N GLU A 102 13.43 -18.37 6.68
CA GLU A 102 13.13 -17.83 8.01
C GLU A 102 12.55 -16.42 7.95
N THR A 103 13.17 -15.53 7.16
CA THR A 103 12.67 -14.16 6.99
C THR A 103 11.29 -14.14 6.33
N LYS A 104 11.05 -15.01 5.34
CA LYS A 104 9.73 -15.14 4.69
C LYS A 104 8.67 -15.64 5.66
N GLU A 105 9.00 -16.61 6.49
CA GLU A 105 8.10 -17.12 7.52
C GLU A 105 7.78 -16.05 8.58
N GLN A 106 8.78 -15.26 8.98
CA GLN A 106 8.56 -14.12 9.88
C GLN A 106 7.63 -13.08 9.25
N HIS A 107 7.84 -12.73 7.98
CA HIS A 107 6.97 -11.82 7.24
C HIS A 107 5.52 -12.32 7.19
N ARG A 108 5.31 -13.62 6.88
CA ARG A 108 3.99 -14.25 6.86
C ARG A 108 3.28 -14.18 8.22
N LYS A 109 4.01 -14.39 9.32
CA LYS A 109 3.46 -14.25 10.69
C LYS A 109 3.07 -12.81 11.00
N ASN A 110 3.91 -11.84 10.65
CA ASN A 110 3.61 -10.42 10.85
C ASN A 110 2.34 -10.01 10.09
N LEU A 111 2.18 -10.49 8.86
CA LEU A 111 1.00 -10.23 8.05
C LEU A 111 -0.27 -10.84 8.68
N ALA A 112 -0.21 -12.10 9.14
CA ALA A 112 -1.33 -12.75 9.81
C ALA A 112 -1.75 -12.03 11.11
N GLN A 113 -0.78 -11.63 11.93
CA GLN A 113 -1.05 -10.90 13.17
C GLN A 113 -1.65 -9.51 12.92
N SER A 114 -1.21 -8.81 11.87
CA SER A 114 -1.80 -7.52 11.49
C SER A 114 -3.26 -7.65 11.04
N ALA A 115 -3.63 -8.75 10.36
CA ALA A 115 -4.99 -9.00 9.91
C ALA A 115 -5.94 -9.39 11.07
N GLU A 116 -5.44 -10.06 12.11
CA GLU A 116 -6.23 -10.41 13.30
C GLU A 116 -6.61 -9.20 14.16
N LEU A 117 -5.78 -8.15 14.16
CA LEU A 117 -6.04 -6.90 14.89
C LEU A 117 -7.05 -5.98 14.18
N ASP A 118 -7.32 -6.21 12.89
CA ASP A 118 -8.26 -5.41 12.09
C ASP A 118 -9.69 -6.00 12.07
N VAL A 119 -9.93 -7.09 12.81
CA VAL A 119 -11.29 -7.60 13.06
C VAL A 119 -11.90 -6.76 14.17
N PRO A 120 -12.94 -5.92 13.90
CA PRO A 120 -13.72 -5.32 14.97
C PRO A 120 -14.39 -6.50 15.67
N THR A 121 -13.91 -6.86 16.85
CA THR A 121 -14.66 -7.69 17.78
C THR A 121 -15.86 -6.87 18.24
N ARG A 122 -16.87 -6.76 17.37
CA ARG A 122 -18.22 -6.38 17.75
C ARG A 122 -18.67 -7.48 18.69
N LYS A 123 -18.47 -7.27 19.99
CA LYS A 123 -19.23 -8.00 21.00
C LYS A 123 -20.69 -7.80 20.62
N VAL A 124 -21.28 -8.86 20.08
CA VAL A 124 -22.73 -8.97 20.03
C VAL A 124 -23.11 -9.17 21.49
N GLU A 125 -23.35 -8.07 22.19
CA GLU A 125 -24.19 -8.13 23.38
C GLU A 125 -25.58 -8.46 22.86
N GLU A 126 -26.00 -9.70 23.11
CA GLU A 126 -27.39 -10.12 23.00
C GLU A 126 -28.21 -9.14 23.83
N VAL A 127 -28.95 -8.26 23.15
CA VAL A 127 -30.00 -7.47 23.80
C VAL A 127 -31.18 -8.42 23.89
N ASP A 128 -31.37 -8.96 25.09
CA ASP A 128 -32.55 -9.72 25.45
C ASP A 128 -33.81 -8.93 25.09
N SER A 129 -34.66 -9.59 24.32
CA SER A 129 -35.95 -9.12 23.89
C SER A 129 -36.92 -9.15 25.06
N ASP A 130 -37.25 -7.99 25.61
CA ASP A 130 -38.46 -7.81 26.41
C ASP A 130 -39.32 -6.67 25.84
N THR A 131 -40.26 -7.11 25.01
CA THR A 131 -41.68 -6.72 24.94
C THR A 131 -42.10 -5.47 25.73
N GLU A 132 -42.51 -4.40 25.02
CA GLU A 132 -43.72 -3.66 25.36
C GLU A 132 -44.27 -2.89 24.15
N GLU A 133 -45.36 -3.43 23.61
CA GLU A 133 -46.19 -2.88 22.54
C GLU A 133 -47.35 -2.12 23.19
N LEU A 134 -47.38 -0.78 23.16
CA LEU A 134 -48.61 0.01 23.35
C LEU A 134 -48.51 1.40 22.70
N GLY A 135 -49.51 1.73 21.87
CA GLY A 135 -50.07 3.08 21.80
C GLY A 135 -49.77 3.89 20.54
N LEU A 136 -50.61 3.72 19.51
CA LEU A 136 -50.91 4.76 18.53
C LEU A 136 -51.51 5.97 19.25
N GLU A 137 -51.00 7.19 19.04
CA GLU A 137 -51.78 8.40 18.77
C GLU A 137 -50.89 9.63 18.51
N GLU A 138 -51.13 10.22 17.33
CA GLU A 138 -51.23 11.66 17.04
C GLU A 138 -50.06 12.64 17.27
N GLU A 139 -49.61 13.18 16.13
CA GLU A 139 -49.57 14.62 15.86
C GLU A 139 -48.90 15.53 16.91
N ARG A 140 -47.66 15.96 16.64
CA ARG A 140 -47.31 17.40 16.69
C ARG A 140 -45.94 17.73 16.12
N ILE A 141 -45.99 18.35 14.94
CA ILE A 141 -45.03 19.34 14.47
C ILE A 141 -44.87 20.43 15.54
N LYS A 142 -43.65 20.64 16.05
CA LYS A 142 -43.13 21.98 16.40
C LYS A 142 -41.61 22.08 16.16
N LEU A 143 -41.31 22.79 15.09
CA LEU A 143 -40.19 23.70 14.89
C LEU A 143 -39.72 24.38 16.20
N ILE A 144 -38.40 24.51 16.41
CA ILE A 144 -37.65 25.76 16.67
C ILE A 144 -36.27 25.45 17.30
N VAL A 145 -35.26 25.89 16.55
CA VAL A 145 -33.89 26.34 16.90
C VAL A 145 -33.58 26.52 18.40
N ALA A 146 -32.42 25.98 18.81
CA ALA A 146 -31.51 26.62 19.75
C ALA A 146 -30.08 26.51 19.18
#